data_AF-A0A8J7LF99-F1
#
_entry.id   AF-A0A8J7LF99-F1
#
_cell.length_a   1.000
_cell.length_b   1.000
_cell.length_c   1.000
_cell.angle_alpha   90.00
_cell.angle_beta   90.00
_cell.angle_gamma   90.00
#
_symmetry.space_group_name_H-M   'P 1'
#
loop_
_entity.id
_entity.type
_entity.pdbx_description
1 polymer ?
#
loop_
_entity_poly.entity_id
_entity_poly.type
_entity_poly.pdbx_seq_one_letter_code
_entity_poly.pdbx_strand_id
1 'polypeptide(L)'
;MEQSNQFNSEKFSIKQQYLTPFERKELQKILEQEDLSKKYRQRIQIMLLADERKTQSQICKLLNCSRVTVRHWILVAKSGEVHNWNAFPLGRPKTVDDRYRERLKELISYSPKAFGYPFRRWTAQWLSKHLAKELGIEVGVRHINRLLKDMGLSTRLGGNREEGR
;
A
#
# COMPACT_ATOMS: atom_id res chain seq x y z
N MET A 1 -45.04 8.37 37.61
CA MET A 1 -44.19 8.82 36.49
C MET A 1 -42.81 8.20 36.73
N GLU A 2 -42.61 6.89 36.56
CA GLU A 2 -42.60 6.15 35.28
C GLU A 2 -41.81 6.95 34.22
N GLN A 3 -40.68 6.50 33.65
CA GLN A 3 -40.27 5.13 33.34
C GLN A 3 -38.73 4.95 33.40
N SER A 4 -38.36 3.79 33.90
CA SER A 4 -37.14 3.03 33.70
C SER A 4 -36.65 3.06 32.25
N ASN A 5 -35.35 3.31 32.04
CA ASN A 5 -34.69 2.96 30.78
C ASN A 5 -33.54 1.99 31.03
N GLN A 6 -33.96 0.80 31.43
CA GLN A 6 -33.17 -0.42 31.52
C GLN A 6 -32.98 -0.94 30.10
N PHE A 7 -32.14 -0.27 29.31
CA PHE A 7 -31.87 -0.66 27.93
C PHE A 7 -30.85 -1.80 27.91
N ASN A 8 -31.33 -2.99 28.29
CA ASN A 8 -31.16 -4.23 27.54
C ASN A 8 -29.76 -4.44 26.90
N SER A 9 -28.71 -4.65 27.71
CA SER A 9 -27.42 -5.18 27.21
C SER A 9 -27.27 -6.69 27.41
N GLU A 10 -28.23 -7.33 28.07
CA GLU A 10 -28.31 -8.78 28.22
C GLU A 10 -29.06 -9.41 27.06
N LYS A 11 -28.54 -9.35 25.82
CA LYS A 11 -28.97 -10.22 24.70
C LYS A 11 -28.10 -10.05 23.45
N PHE A 12 -26.78 -10.27 23.55
CA PHE A 12 -25.97 -10.65 22.37
C PHE A 12 -24.87 -11.62 22.77
N SER A 13 -25.25 -12.63 23.57
CA SER A 13 -24.45 -13.85 23.72
C SER A 13 -24.77 -14.77 22.53
N ILE A 14 -24.24 -14.43 21.36
CA ILE A 14 -24.20 -15.31 20.20
C ILE A 14 -22.72 -15.48 19.87
N LYS A 15 -22.27 -16.72 19.64
CA LYS A 15 -20.89 -17.06 19.27
C LYS A 15 -20.47 -16.27 18.02
N GLN A 16 -19.88 -15.08 18.20
CA GLN A 16 -19.38 -14.26 17.10
C GLN A 16 -17.86 -14.31 17.12
N GLN A 17 -17.29 -15.37 16.54
CA GLN A 17 -15.98 -15.26 15.92
C GLN A 17 -16.19 -14.38 14.69
N TYR A 18 -15.46 -13.27 14.62
CA TYR A 18 -15.54 -12.37 13.46
C TYR A 18 -14.66 -12.88 12.32
N LEU A 19 -13.67 -13.71 12.65
CA LEU A 19 -12.75 -14.32 11.71
C LEU A 19 -12.95 -15.83 11.65
N THR A 20 -12.97 -16.38 10.43
CA THR A 20 -12.76 -17.81 10.23
C THR A 20 -11.31 -18.18 10.59
N PRO A 21 -11.03 -19.46 10.93
CA PRO A 21 -9.65 -19.92 11.17
C PRO A 21 -8.71 -19.66 9.98
N PHE A 22 -9.24 -19.72 8.76
CA PHE A 22 -8.50 -19.42 7.53
C PHE A 22 -8.09 -17.95 7.46
N GLU A 23 -9.05 -17.03 7.60
CA GLU A 23 -8.79 -15.58 7.59
C GLU A 23 -7.84 -15.18 8.71
N ARG A 24 -8.01 -15.76 9.91
CA ARG A 24 -7.10 -15.53 11.03
C ARG A 24 -5.67 -15.93 10.70
N LYS A 25 -5.48 -17.12 10.11
CA LYS A 25 -4.17 -17.62 9.71
C LYS A 25 -3.55 -16.78 8.60
N GLU A 26 -4.37 -16.33 7.64
CA GLU A 26 -3.93 -15.44 6.57
C GLU A 26 -3.43 -14.10 7.12
N LEU A 27 -4.21 -13.45 7.99
CA LEU A 27 -3.82 -12.21 8.65
C LEU A 27 -2.53 -12.36 9.48
N GLN A 28 -2.37 -13.49 10.19
CA GLN A 28 -1.14 -13.78 10.93
C GLN A 28 0.07 -13.92 10.00
N LYS A 29 -0.09 -14.64 8.88
CA LYS A 29 0.97 -14.77 7.86
C LYS A 29 1.37 -13.41 7.29
N ILE A 30 0.42 -12.51 7.07
CA ILE A 30 0.72 -11.15 6.59
C ILE A 30 1.48 -10.35 7.65
N LEU A 31 1.18 -10.52 8.94
CA LEU A 31 1.93 -9.85 10.02
C LEU A 31 3.40 -10.29 10.10
N GLU A 32 3.74 -11.49 9.66
CA GLU A 32 5.12 -12.00 9.63
C GLU A 32 5.96 -11.33 8.53
N GLN A 33 5.34 -10.65 7.56
CA GLN A 33 6.06 -9.93 6.51
C GLN A 33 6.85 -8.75 7.08
N GLU A 34 8.15 -8.67 6.77
CA GLU A 34 9.05 -7.62 7.25
C GLU A 34 8.81 -6.26 6.58
N ASP A 35 8.36 -6.27 5.32
CA ASP A 35 8.10 -5.08 4.50
C ASP A 35 6.72 -4.44 4.75
N LEU A 36 5.92 -5.02 5.65
CA LEU A 36 4.60 -4.51 5.98
C LEU A 36 4.67 -3.18 6.74
N SER A 37 4.09 -2.13 6.15
CA SER A 37 3.99 -0.81 6.79
C SER A 37 3.35 -0.89 8.19
N LYS A 38 3.88 -0.11 9.15
CA LYS A 38 3.34 0.01 10.52
C LYS A 38 1.82 0.24 10.55
N LYS A 39 1.30 1.02 9.60
CA LYS A 39 -0.13 1.30 9.52
C LYS A 39 -0.95 0.10 9.02
N TYR A 40 -0.45 -0.70 8.07
CA TYR A 40 -1.12 -1.96 7.68
C TYR A 40 -1.08 -2.98 8.82
N ARG A 41 0.08 -3.14 9.45
CA ARG A 41 0.25 -3.96 10.66
C ARG A 41 -0.79 -3.61 11.74
N GLN A 42 -0.99 -2.32 11.99
CA GLN A 42 -1.98 -1.84 12.95
C GLN A 42 -3.42 -2.22 12.57
N ARG A 43 -3.81 -2.16 11.29
CA ARG A 43 -5.15 -2.57 10.83
C ARG A 43 -5.40 -4.05 11.12
N ILE A 44 -4.45 -4.88 10.75
CA ILE A 44 -4.52 -6.33 10.93
C ILE A 44 -4.59 -6.67 12.44
N GLN A 45 -3.77 -6.00 13.25
CA GLN A 45 -3.82 -6.14 14.70
C GLN A 45 -5.19 -5.75 15.28
N ILE A 46 -5.83 -4.68 14.79
CA ILE A 46 -7.18 -4.31 15.24
C ILE A 46 -8.18 -5.44 14.96
N MET A 47 -8.15 -6.03 13.76
CA MET A 47 -9.07 -7.11 13.38
C MET A 47 -8.86 -8.37 14.24
N LEU A 48 -7.61 -8.78 14.46
CA LEU A 48 -7.28 -9.91 15.32
C LEU A 48 -7.69 -9.68 16.78
N LEU A 49 -7.43 -8.49 17.32
CA LEU A 49 -7.84 -8.15 18.68
C LEU A 49 -9.37 -8.03 18.82
N ALA A 50 -10.07 -7.63 17.76
CA ALA A 50 -11.52 -7.62 17.72
C ALA A 50 -12.08 -9.05 17.81
N ASP A 51 -11.50 -10.00 17.07
CA ASP A 51 -11.83 -11.43 17.14
C ASP A 51 -11.55 -12.03 18.53
N GLU A 52 -10.49 -11.58 19.20
CA GLU A 52 -10.19 -11.88 20.61
C GLU A 52 -11.14 -11.20 21.62
N ARG A 53 -12.22 -10.56 21.16
CA ARG A 53 -13.22 -9.84 21.96
C ARG A 53 -12.67 -8.66 22.76
N LYS A 54 -11.55 -8.07 22.35
CA LYS A 54 -11.12 -6.80 22.96
C LYS A 54 -12.06 -5.68 22.55
N THR A 55 -12.42 -4.86 23.54
CA THR A 55 -13.26 -3.67 23.31
C THR A 55 -12.48 -2.60 22.56
N GLN A 56 -13.19 -1.69 21.90
CA GLN A 56 -12.59 -0.54 21.21
C GLN A 56 -11.61 0.23 22.12
N SER A 57 -11.96 0.45 23.39
CA SER A 57 -11.11 1.16 24.36
C SER A 57 -9.82 0.39 24.67
N GLN A 58 -9.90 -0.93 24.88
CA GLN A 58 -8.73 -1.77 25.11
C GLN A 58 -7.80 -1.76 23.89
N ILE A 59 -8.34 -1.87 22.68
CA ILE A 59 -7.55 -1.85 21.44
C ILE A 59 -6.87 -0.49 21.23
N CYS A 60 -7.57 0.62 21.51
CA CYS A 60 -6.97 1.96 21.44
C CYS A 60 -5.77 2.10 22.37
N LYS A 61 -5.89 1.57 23.61
CA LYS A 61 -4.80 1.59 24.60
C LYS A 61 -3.63 0.69 24.20
N LEU A 62 -3.90 -0.50 23.66
CA LEU A 62 -2.87 -1.46 23.25
C LEU A 62 -2.07 -1.00 22.03
N LEU A 63 -2.74 -0.41 21.03
CA LEU A 63 -2.12 -0.03 19.76
C LEU A 63 -1.81 1.46 19.64
N ASN A 64 -2.06 2.23 20.71
CA ASN A 64 -1.91 3.68 20.79
C ASN A 64 -2.49 4.41 19.56
N CYS A 65 -3.75 4.12 19.23
CA CYS A 65 -4.37 4.55 17.98
C CYS A 65 -5.72 5.22 18.18
N SER A 66 -6.19 5.94 17.16
CA SER A 66 -7.42 6.72 17.25
C SER A 66 -8.65 5.82 17.34
N ARG A 67 -9.64 6.24 18.13
CA ARG A 67 -10.93 5.55 18.28
C ARG A 67 -11.64 5.36 16.93
N VAL A 68 -11.49 6.31 16.01
CA VAL A 68 -12.08 6.27 14.67
C VAL A 68 -11.49 5.11 13.86
N THR A 69 -10.16 4.99 13.82
CA THR A 69 -9.49 3.89 13.12
C THR A 69 -9.90 2.54 13.70
N VAL A 70 -9.90 2.41 15.02
CA VAL A 70 -10.31 1.16 15.69
C VAL A 70 -11.76 0.81 15.36
N ARG A 71 -12.68 1.76 15.46
CA ARG A 71 -14.10 1.54 15.14
C ARG A 71 -14.29 1.03 13.72
N HIS A 72 -13.61 1.65 12.76
CA HIS A 72 -13.71 1.29 11.35
C HIS A 72 -13.23 -0.15 11.11
N TRP A 73 -12.04 -0.52 11.60
CA TRP A 73 -11.51 -1.87 11.36
C TRP A 73 -12.21 -2.97 12.17
N ILE A 74 -12.80 -2.64 13.32
CA ILE A 74 -13.74 -3.55 14.01
C ILE A 74 -14.98 -3.80 13.13
N LEU A 75 -15.51 -2.76 12.47
CA LEU A 75 -16.68 -2.91 11.61
C LEU A 75 -16.37 -3.79 10.41
N VAL A 76 -15.21 -3.60 9.77
CA VAL A 76 -14.73 -4.45 8.65
C VAL A 76 -14.56 -5.91 9.09
N ALA A 77 -14.01 -6.15 10.28
CA ALA A 77 -13.93 -7.51 10.83
C ALA A 77 -15.33 -8.13 11.03
N LYS A 78 -16.28 -7.34 11.53
CA LYS A 78 -17.67 -7.77 11.75
C LYS A 78 -18.48 -8.00 10.48
N SER A 79 -18.16 -7.30 9.38
CA SER A 79 -18.85 -7.46 8.10
C SER A 79 -18.39 -8.68 7.32
N GLY A 80 -17.34 -9.39 7.77
CA GLY A 80 -16.73 -10.50 7.01
C GLY A 80 -15.89 -10.01 5.82
N GLU A 81 -15.59 -8.71 5.75
CA GLU A 81 -14.81 -8.10 4.66
C GLU A 81 -13.31 -8.03 5.00
N VAL A 82 -12.83 -9.02 5.74
CA VAL A 82 -11.46 -9.04 6.29
C VAL A 82 -10.40 -9.08 5.19
N HIS A 83 -10.71 -9.74 4.07
CA HIS A 83 -9.91 -9.74 2.85
C HIS A 83 -9.64 -8.34 2.29
N ASN A 84 -10.46 -7.34 2.64
CA ASN A 84 -10.30 -5.94 2.21
C ASN A 84 -9.37 -5.11 3.11
N TRP A 85 -8.55 -5.74 3.96
CA TRP A 85 -7.59 -5.03 4.85
C TRP A 85 -6.63 -4.07 4.11
N ASN A 86 -6.34 -4.37 2.84
CA ASN A 86 -5.49 -3.57 1.95
C ASN A 86 -6.28 -2.69 0.95
N ALA A 87 -7.60 -2.82 0.85
CA ALA A 87 -8.42 -2.18 -0.18
C ALA A 87 -8.39 -0.64 -0.12
N PHE A 88 -8.13 -0.09 1.08
CA PHE A 88 -7.94 1.36 1.27
C PHE A 88 -6.45 1.68 1.42
N PRO A 89 -5.73 1.99 0.33
CA PRO A 89 -4.31 2.30 0.40
C PRO A 89 -4.05 3.50 1.31
N LEU A 90 -3.04 3.36 2.16
CA LEU A 90 -2.67 4.39 3.12
C LEU A 90 -1.88 5.51 2.42
N GLY A 91 -2.51 6.66 2.25
CA GLY A 91 -1.90 7.86 1.67
C GLY A 91 -2.30 8.13 0.23
N ARG A 92 -1.68 9.13 -0.40
CA ARG A 92 -1.87 9.40 -1.84
C ARG A 92 -1.54 8.11 -2.60
N PRO A 93 -2.42 7.65 -3.53
CA PRO A 93 -2.09 6.53 -4.40
C PRO A 93 -0.69 6.72 -4.95
N LYS A 94 0.17 5.71 -4.85
CA LYS A 94 1.49 5.79 -5.48
C LYS A 94 1.22 6.06 -6.96
N THR A 95 1.53 7.26 -7.42
CA THR A 95 1.40 7.64 -8.85
C THR A 95 2.24 6.73 -9.75
N VAL A 96 3.17 5.98 -9.15
CA VAL A 96 4.01 4.98 -9.79
C VAL A 96 3.64 3.63 -9.18
N ASP A 97 2.80 2.90 -9.91
CA ASP A 97 2.41 1.52 -9.62
C ASP A 97 3.61 0.57 -9.76
N ASP A 98 3.56 -0.62 -9.15
CA ASP A 98 4.65 -1.60 -9.24
C ASP A 98 4.84 -2.05 -10.70
N ARG A 99 3.75 -2.11 -11.48
CA ARG A 99 3.76 -2.29 -12.94
C ARG A 99 4.62 -1.25 -13.67
N TYR A 100 4.59 0.01 -13.21
CA TYR A 100 5.40 1.08 -13.80
C TYR A 100 6.90 0.83 -13.54
N ARG A 101 7.25 0.34 -12.35
CA ARG A 101 8.64 0.05 -11.98
C ARG A 101 9.19 -1.14 -12.77
N GLU A 102 8.41 -2.19 -12.91
CA GLU A 102 8.76 -3.36 -13.71
C GLU A 102 8.98 -2.97 -15.17
N ARG A 103 8.04 -2.21 -15.76
CA ARG A 103 8.18 -1.77 -17.14
C ARG A 103 9.37 -0.85 -17.34
N LEU A 104 9.62 0.06 -16.40
CA LEU A 104 10.80 0.93 -16.44
C LEU A 104 12.12 0.12 -16.41
N LYS A 105 12.20 -0.95 -15.59
CA LYS A 105 13.38 -1.84 -15.59
C LYS A 105 13.55 -2.53 -16.94
N GLU A 106 12.47 -3.08 -17.48
CA GLU A 106 12.49 -3.77 -18.77
C GLU A 106 12.95 -2.83 -19.90
N LEU A 107 12.43 -1.60 -19.97
CA LEU A 107 12.85 -0.62 -20.97
C LEU A 107 14.35 -0.35 -20.92
N ILE A 108 14.94 -0.24 -19.73
CA ILE A 108 16.38 0.02 -19.56
C ILE A 108 17.23 -1.18 -20.01
N SER A 109 16.71 -2.40 -19.86
CA SER A 109 17.38 -3.63 -20.31
C SER A 109 17.46 -3.72 -21.84
N TYR A 110 16.57 -3.05 -22.56
CA TYR A 110 16.54 -3.04 -24.02
C TYR A 110 17.07 -1.74 -24.61
N SER A 111 17.68 -1.81 -25.79
CA SER A 111 18.07 -0.61 -26.52
C SER A 111 16.82 0.14 -27.04
N PRO A 112 16.77 1.48 -27.00
CA PRO A 112 15.67 2.26 -27.58
C PRO A 112 15.39 1.94 -29.06
N LYS A 113 16.40 1.44 -29.79
CA LYS A 113 16.24 0.96 -31.17
C LYS A 113 15.22 -0.17 -31.31
N ALA A 114 15.10 -1.04 -30.31
CA ALA A 114 14.10 -2.11 -30.30
C ALA A 114 12.66 -1.56 -30.28
N PHE A 115 12.48 -0.31 -29.84
CA PHE A 115 11.19 0.39 -29.79
C PHE A 115 11.03 1.43 -30.90
N GLY A 116 11.87 1.38 -31.94
CA GLY A 116 11.77 2.26 -33.10
C GLY A 116 12.38 3.66 -32.90
N TYR A 117 13.17 3.87 -31.85
CA TYR A 117 13.85 5.15 -31.64
C TYR A 117 15.24 5.20 -32.33
N PRO A 118 15.64 6.35 -32.90
CA PRO A 118 16.91 6.47 -33.61
C PRO A 118 18.14 6.54 -32.68
N PHE A 119 17.94 6.73 -31.37
CA PHE A 119 19.02 6.91 -30.40
C PHE A 119 19.44 5.59 -29.72
N ARG A 120 20.69 5.54 -29.24
CA ARG A 120 21.31 4.32 -28.68
C ARG A 120 21.08 4.13 -27.17
N ARG A 121 20.79 5.20 -26.42
CA ARG A 121 20.68 5.18 -24.96
C ARG A 121 19.39 5.85 -24.51
N TRP A 122 18.74 5.28 -23.50
CA TRP A 122 17.60 5.90 -22.86
C TRP A 122 18.00 7.16 -22.09
N THR A 123 17.23 8.22 -22.27
CA THR A 123 17.25 9.37 -21.38
C THR A 123 15.99 9.37 -20.53
N ALA A 124 16.06 9.94 -19.32
CA ALA A 124 14.90 10.03 -18.43
C ALA A 124 13.71 10.78 -19.06
N GLN A 125 13.96 11.71 -19.99
CA GLN A 125 12.93 12.40 -20.76
C GLN A 125 12.21 11.47 -21.74
N TRP A 126 12.97 10.62 -22.46
CA TRP A 126 12.37 9.65 -23.38
C TRP A 126 11.65 8.52 -22.65
N LEU A 127 12.20 8.05 -21.52
CA LEU A 127 11.52 7.07 -20.67
C LEU A 127 10.19 7.62 -20.14
N SER A 128 10.17 8.87 -19.67
CA SER A 128 8.96 9.57 -19.24
C SER A 128 7.90 9.61 -20.36
N LYS A 129 8.29 10.05 -21.56
CA LYS A 129 7.38 10.11 -22.72
C LYS A 129 6.89 8.74 -23.17
N HIS A 130 7.77 7.75 -23.22
CA HIS A 130 7.42 6.40 -23.66
C HIS A 130 6.44 5.74 -22.69
N LEU A 131 6.72 5.83 -21.38
CA LEU A 131 5.84 5.29 -20.34
C LEU A 131 4.51 6.05 -20.23
N ALA A 132 4.50 7.36 -20.48
CA ALA A 132 3.24 8.11 -20.58
C ALA A 132 2.39 7.64 -21.77
N LYS A 133 3.02 7.35 -22.92
CA LYS A 133 2.32 6.82 -24.10
C LYS A 133 1.81 5.39 -23.88
N GLU A 134 2.58 4.55 -23.20
CA GLU A 134 2.26 3.13 -23.01
C GLU A 134 1.28 2.88 -21.86
N LEU A 135 1.45 3.59 -20.73
CA LEU A 135 0.68 3.35 -19.50
C LEU A 135 -0.32 4.46 -19.18
N GLY A 136 -0.31 5.58 -19.91
CA GLY A 136 -1.16 6.74 -19.64
C GLY A 136 -0.79 7.51 -18.37
N ILE A 137 0.37 7.22 -17.76
CA ILE A 137 0.82 7.84 -16.51
C ILE A 137 1.96 8.82 -16.80
N GLU A 138 1.69 10.11 -16.62
CA GLU A 138 2.72 11.14 -16.73
C GLU A 138 3.58 11.20 -15.46
N VAL A 139 4.84 10.81 -15.61
CA VAL A 139 5.83 10.87 -14.54
C VAL A 139 6.94 11.83 -14.95
N GLY A 140 7.09 12.93 -14.22
CA GLY A 140 8.12 13.93 -14.51
C GLY A 140 9.54 13.34 -14.45
N VAL A 141 10.45 13.92 -15.24
CA VAL A 141 11.86 13.48 -15.39
C VAL A 141 12.58 13.35 -14.05
N ARG A 142 12.33 14.27 -13.10
CA ARG A 142 12.89 14.22 -11.73
C ARG A 142 12.47 12.95 -10.98
N HIS A 143 11.22 12.53 -11.16
CA HIS A 143 10.69 11.33 -10.55
C HIS A 143 11.26 10.07 -11.23
N ILE A 144 11.38 10.04 -12.56
CA ILE A 144 12.08 8.96 -13.26
C ILE A 144 13.52 8.80 -12.74
N ASN A 145 14.28 9.88 -12.65
CA ASN A 145 15.64 9.85 -12.11
C ASN A 145 15.70 9.33 -10.66
N ARG A 146 14.70 9.64 -9.82
CA ARG A 146 14.59 9.08 -8.48
C ARG A 146 14.32 7.58 -8.52
N LEU A 147 13.35 7.14 -9.33
CA LEU A 147 13.01 5.72 -9.49
C LEU A 147 14.21 4.90 -9.98
N LEU A 148 14.95 5.43 -10.94
CA LEU A 148 16.19 4.84 -11.44
C LEU A 148 17.20 4.66 -10.30
N LYS A 149 17.49 5.72 -9.55
CA LYS A 149 18.40 5.67 -8.39
C LYS A 149 17.96 4.66 -7.33
N ASP A 150 16.67 4.64 -6.99
CA ASP A 150 16.09 3.70 -6.02
C ASP A 150 16.29 2.24 -6.47
N MET A 151 16.35 1.99 -7.79
CA MET A 151 16.59 0.67 -8.38
C MET A 151 18.08 0.35 -8.59
N GLY A 152 19.00 1.23 -8.15
CA GLY A 152 20.43 1.10 -8.41
C GLY A 152 20.83 1.33 -9.88
N LEU A 153 19.88 1.75 -10.72
CA LEU A 153 20.08 2.01 -12.14
C LEU A 153 20.36 3.49 -12.31
N SER A 154 21.48 3.86 -12.90
CA SER A 154 21.76 5.28 -13.19
C SER A 154 21.90 5.47 -14.69
N THR A 155 20.98 6.22 -15.29
CA THR A 155 21.17 6.79 -16.63
C THR A 155 22.14 7.96 -16.50
N ARG A 156 23.38 7.73 -16.09
CA ARG A 156 24.39 8.79 -16.10
C ARG A 156 24.58 9.21 -17.56
N LEU A 157 24.06 10.39 -17.88
CA LEU A 157 24.61 11.27 -18.89
C LEU A 157 26.07 11.52 -18.49
N GLY A 158 26.98 10.71 -19.03
CA GLY A 158 28.34 11.18 -19.28
C GLY A 158 28.26 12.24 -20.36
N GLY A 159 27.83 13.44 -20.00
CA GLY A 159 28.10 14.62 -20.80
C GLY A 159 29.56 14.96 -20.58
N ASN A 160 30.41 14.70 -21.58
CA ASN A 160 31.67 15.40 -21.73
C ASN A 160 31.39 16.89 -21.55
N ARG A 161 31.93 17.50 -20.49
CA ARG A 161 32.30 18.91 -20.58
C ARG A 161 33.58 18.89 -21.39
N GLU A 162 33.48 19.24 -22.65
CA GLU A 162 34.64 19.61 -23.44
C GLU A 162 35.27 20.83 -22.74
N GLU A 163 36.47 20.62 -22.20
CA GLU A 163 37.42 21.69 -21.92
C GLU A 163 37.63 22.48 -23.22
N GLY A 164 37.48 23.80 -23.17
CA GLY A 164 37.58 24.60 -24.39
C GLY A 164 37.30 26.09 -24.21
N ARG A 165 37.95 26.74 -23.26
CA ARG A 165 38.69 28.01 -23.49
C ARG A 165 39.43 28.46 -22.25
#